data_AF-A0A9E3IFH8-F1
#
_entry.id   AF-A0A9E3IFH8-F1
#
_cell.length_a   1.000
_cell.length_b   1.000
_cell.length_c   1.000
_cell.angle_alpha   90.00
_cell.angle_beta   90.00
_cell.angle_gamma   90.00
#
_symmetry.space_group_name_H-M   'P 1'
#
loop_
_entity.id
_entity.type
_entity.pdbx_description
1 polymer ?
#
loop_
_entity_poly.entity_id
_entity_poly.type
_entity_poly.pdbx_seq_one_letter_code
_entity_poly.pdbx_strand_id
1 'polypeptide(L)' 'MNVPGIAVEPTTGETHLRHHISPNGFYRGRQVLKNKSEA' A
#
# COMPACT_ATOMS: atom_id res chain seq x y z
N MET A 1 2.46 7.78 -23.61
CA MET A 1 3.01 7.27 -22.34
C MET A 1 1.88 7.26 -21.32
N ASN A 2 1.39 6.10 -20.90
CA ASN A 2 0.34 6.04 -19.87
C ASN A 2 1.00 6.04 -18.50
N VAL A 3 0.79 7.10 -17.71
CA VAL A 3 1.35 7.19 -16.36
C VAL A 3 0.41 6.45 -15.41
N PRO A 4 0.88 5.44 -14.67
CA PRO A 4 0.02 4.72 -13.74
C PRO A 4 -0.41 5.65 -12.61
N GLY A 5 -1.66 5.52 -12.18
CA GLY A 5 -2.19 6.31 -11.06
C GLY A 5 -1.49 5.93 -9.76
N ILE A 6 -1.08 6.92 -8.99
CA ILE A 6 -0.57 6.77 -7.62
C ILE A 6 -1.66 7.13 -6.60
N ALA A 7 -1.57 6.54 -5.42
CA ALA A 7 -2.41 6.80 -4.25
C ALA A 7 -1.55 6.82 -2.98
N VAL A 8 -2.11 7.36 -1.91
CA VAL A 8 -1.49 7.38 -0.58
C VAL A 8 -2.34 6.51 0.35
N GLU A 9 -1.69 5.60 1.07
CA GLU A 9 -2.35 4.76 2.07
C GLU A 9 -2.80 5.65 3.26
N PRO A 10 -4.09 5.64 3.65
CA PRO A 10 -4.60 6.53 4.69
C PRO A 10 -4.04 6.24 6.09
N THR A 11 -3.63 5.01 6.39
CA THR A 11 -3.16 4.65 7.74
C THR A 11 -1.67 4.96 7.93
N THR A 12 -0.84 4.70 6.92
CA THR A 12 0.62 4.80 7.01
C THR A 12 1.21 6.01 6.29
N GLY A 13 0.43 6.66 5.40
CA GLY A 13 0.92 7.75 4.55
C GLY A 13 1.82 7.30 3.39
N GLU A 14 1.94 6.00 3.15
CA GLU A 14 2.80 5.46 2.11
C GLU A 14 2.23 5.67 0.71
N THR A 15 3.09 5.97 -0.26
CA THR A 15 2.66 6.04 -1.67
C THR A 15 2.65 4.66 -2.29
N HIS A 16 1.57 4.31 -2.98
CA HIS A 16 1.42 3.05 -3.71
C HIS A 16 0.68 3.27 -5.04
N LEU A 17 0.68 2.27 -5.92
CA LEU A 17 -0.11 2.32 -7.14
C LEU A 17 -1.60 2.21 -6.83
N ARG A 18 -2.47 2.91 -7.58
CA ARG A 18 -3.92 2.78 -7.41
C ARG A 18 -4.33 1.32 -7.56
N HIS A 19 -5.07 0.82 -6.56
CA HIS A 19 -5.52 -0.58 -6.43
C HIS A 19 -4.44 -1.61 -6.08
N HIS A 20 -3.24 -1.18 -5.71
CA HIS A 20 -2.20 -2.06 -5.18
C HIS A 20 -2.13 -1.93 -3.65
N ILE A 21 -1.57 -2.95 -3.00
CA ILE A 21 -1.26 -2.94 -1.58
C ILE A 21 0.02 -2.10 -1.35
N SER A 22 0.11 -1.40 -0.22
CA SER A 22 1.31 -0.65 0.17
C SER A 22 2.50 -1.59 0.44
N PRO A 23 3.74 -1.06 0.43
CA PRO A 23 4.94 -1.84 0.76
C PRO A 23 4.86 -2.54 2.13
N ASN A 24 4.23 -1.89 3.12
CA ASN A 24 4.02 -2.44 4.47
C ASN A 24 2.75 -3.30 4.59
N GLY A 25 2.14 -3.67 3.47
CA GLY A 25 1.03 -4.61 3.46
C GLY A 25 -0.34 -4.01 3.76
N PHE A 26 -0.51 -2.69 3.72
CA PHE A 26 -1.80 -2.03 3.97
C PHE A 26 -2.56 -1.75 2.67
N TYR A 27 -3.89 -1.91 2.70
CA TYR A 27 -4.77 -1.47 1.63
C TYR A 27 -6.09 -0.97 2.19
N ARG A 28 -6.46 0.27 1.81
CA ARG A 28 -7.65 0.99 2.28
C ARG A 28 -7.74 0.98 3.80
N GLY A 29 -6.59 1.18 4.46
CA GLY A 29 -6.47 1.26 5.91
C GLY A 29 -6.56 -0.07 6.66
N ARG A 30 -6.49 -1.22 5.98
CA ARG A 30 -6.45 -2.54 6.60
C ARG A 30 -5.14 -3.24 6.28
N GLN A 31 -4.55 -3.92 7.25
CA GLN A 31 -3.39 -4.78 7.02
C GLN A 31 -3.84 -6.06 6.31
N VAL A 32 -3.36 -6.25 5.08
CA VAL A 32 -3.70 -7.38 4.21
C VAL A 32 -2.57 -8.40 4.15
N LEU A 33 -1.32 -7.95 4.30
CA LEU A 33 -0.15 -8.82 4.37
C LEU A 33 0.43 -8.81 5.79
N LYS A 34 0.83 -9.99 6.29
CA LYS A 34 1.68 -10.07 7.48
C LYS A 34 3.06 -9.55 7.11
N ASN A 35 3.58 -8.59 7.87
CA ASN A 35 4.89 -8.03 7.61
C ASN A 35 5.96 -9.09 7.85
N LYS A 36 6.92 -9.21 6.92
CA LYS A 36 8.04 -10.16 7.03
C LYS A 36 8.96 -9.86 8.22
N SER A 37 8.86 -8.66 8.81
CA SER A 37 9.56 -8.28 10.04
C SER A 37 8.98 -8.92 11.30
N GLU A 38 7.89 -9.66 11.20
CA GLU A 38 7.16 -10.31 12.30
C GLU A 38 7.11 -11.84 12.12
N ALA A 39 8.20 -12.42 11.60
CA ALA A 39 8.40 -13.87 11.47
C ALA A 39 9.51 -14.35 12.40
#